data_AF-A0A8T5YK30-F1
#
_entry.id   AF-A0A8T5YK30-F1
#
_cell.length_a   1.000
_cell.length_b   1.000
_cell.length_c   1.000
_cell.angle_alpha   90.00
_cell.angle_beta   90.00
_cell.angle_gamma   90.00
#
_symmetry.space_group_name_H-M   'P 1'
#
loop_
_entity.id
_entity.type
_entity.pdbx_description
1 polymer ?
#
loop_
_entity_poly.entity_id
_entity_poly.type
_entity_poly.pdbx_seq_one_letter_code
_entity_poly.pdbx_strand_id
1 'polypeptide(L)' 'MIFSDWPWRHWRQVRGEAIALRLNDEQLNWRELCARVDELASGFAVQGVVEGSGVMLRAWN' A
#
# COMPACT_ATOMS: atom_id res chain seq x y z
N MET A 1 13.96 -10.33 10.22
CA MET A 1 13.02 -10.90 9.23
C MET A 1 13.40 -10.33 7.88
N ILE A 2 13.56 -11.17 6.85
CA ILE A 2 13.88 -10.73 5.48
C ILE A 2 12.62 -10.85 4.63
N PHE A 3 12.29 -9.83 3.84
CA PHE A 3 11.17 -9.86 2.91
C PHE A 3 11.69 -10.07 1.49
N SER A 4 11.08 -10.99 0.75
CA SER A 4 11.39 -11.26 -0.66
C SER A 4 10.57 -10.43 -1.64
N ASP A 5 9.61 -9.64 -1.14
CA ASP A 5 8.70 -8.78 -1.88
C ASP A 5 8.31 -7.59 -0.97
N TRP A 6 7.49 -6.66 -1.46
CA TRP A 6 6.91 -5.58 -0.67
C TRP A 6 6.20 -6.13 0.58
N PRO A 7 6.43 -5.57 1.79
CA PRO A 7 5.91 -6.14 3.02
C PRO A 7 4.39 -6.36 3.04
N TRP A 8 3.61 -5.44 2.46
CA TRP A 8 2.15 -5.57 2.37
C TRP A 8 1.71 -6.71 1.45
N ARG A 9 2.44 -6.98 0.37
CA ARG A 9 2.19 -8.11 -0.53
C ARG A 9 2.57 -9.45 0.08
N HIS A 10 3.68 -9.50 0.83
CA HIS A 10 4.04 -10.67 1.63
C HIS A 10 2.93 -11.03 2.62
N TRP A 11 2.43 -10.07 3.39
CA TRP A 11 1.36 -10.33 4.35
C TRP A 11 0.02 -10.65 3.69
N ARG A 12 -0.26 -10.11 2.50
CA ARG A 12 -1.41 -10.54 1.68
C ARG A 12 -1.36 -12.04 1.36
N GLN A 13 -0.17 -12.59 1.08
CA GLN A 13 -0.01 -14.02 0.81
C GLN A 13 -0.10 -14.87 2.07
N VAL A 14 0.52 -14.43 3.17
CA VAL A 14 0.57 -15.20 4.43
C VAL A 14 -0.76 -15.17 5.19
N ARG A 15 -1.43 -14.01 5.23
CA ARG A 15 -2.64 -13.78 6.04
C ARG A 15 -3.56 -12.73 5.42
N GLY A 16 -3.93 -12.94 4.16
CA GLY A 16 -4.73 -11.99 3.37
C GLY A 16 -5.98 -11.43 4.05
N GLU A 17 -6.71 -12.27 4.78
CA GLU A 17 -7.98 -11.90 5.44
C GLU A 17 -7.79 -11.28 6.84
N ALA A 18 -6.57 -11.29 7.38
CA ALA A 18 -6.30 -10.67 8.67
C ALA A 18 -6.32 -9.14 8.53
N ILE A 19 -6.88 -8.45 9.53
CA ILE A 19 -6.88 -6.99 9.58
C ILE A 19 -5.43 -6.47 9.61
N ALA A 20 -5.13 -5.61 8.64
CA ALA A 20 -3.81 -5.01 8.42
C ALA A 20 -3.75 -3.58 8.97
N LEU A 21 -4.79 -2.79 8.71
CA LEU A 21 -4.83 -1.37 9.04
C LEU A 21 -6.25 -0.96 9.46
N ARG A 22 -6.34 0.00 10.39
CA ARG A 22 -7.59 0.67 10.74
C ARG A 22 -7.47 2.13 10.33
N LEU A 23 -8.34 2.58 9.44
CA LEU A 23 -8.45 3.96 8.97
C LEU A 23 -9.75 4.54 9.52
N ASN A 24 -9.66 5.31 10.61
CA ASN A 24 -10.82 5.74 11.38
C ASN A 24 -11.67 4.52 11.79
N ASP A 25 -12.92 4.45 11.33
CA ASP A 25 -13.85 3.35 11.59
C ASP A 25 -13.73 2.19 10.59
N GLU A 26 -12.95 2.36 9.52
CA GLU A 26 -12.76 1.34 8.49
C GLU A 26 -11.61 0.40 8.85
N GLN A 27 -11.86 -0.92 8.73
CA GLN A 27 -10.83 -1.93 8.89
C GLN A 27 -10.51 -2.53 7.53
N LEU A 28 -9.22 -2.53 7.19
CA LEU A 28 -8.72 -3.10 5.94
C LEU A 28 -7.93 -4.35 6.25
N ASN A 29 -8.26 -5.45 5.57
CA ASN A 29 -7.41 -6.64 5.54
C ASN A 29 -6.21 -6.43 4.57
N TRP A 30 -5.27 -7.37 4.56
CA TRP A 30 -4.07 -7.24 3.72
C TRP A 30 -4.37 -7.27 2.21
N ARG A 31 -5.46 -7.93 1.78
CA ARG A 31 -5.87 -7.91 0.35
C ARG A 31 -6.41 -6.54 -0.04
N GLU A 32 -7.29 -5.96 0.78
CA GLU A 32 -7.89 -4.65 0.57
C GLU A 32 -6.83 -3.54 0.61
N LEU A 33 -5.90 -3.62 1.57
CA LEU A 33 -4.77 -2.71 1.65
C LEU A 33 -3.93 -2.74 0.36
N CYS A 34 -3.60 -3.93 -0.14
CA CYS A 34 -2.84 -4.05 -1.39
C CYS A 34 -3.60 -3.47 -2.58
N ALA A 35 -4.90 -3.72 -2.69
CA ALA A 35 -5.71 -3.20 -3.78
C ALA A 35 -5.73 -1.66 -3.80
N ARG A 36 -5.91 -1.01 -2.64
CA ARG A 36 -5.87 0.46 -2.53
C ARG A 36 -4.50 1.04 -2.86
N VAL A 37 -3.43 0.39 -2.40
CA VAL A 37 -2.06 0.80 -2.73
C VAL A 37 -1.80 0.67 -4.23
N ASP A 38 -2.21 -0.44 -4.85
CA ASP A 38 -2.02 -0.68 -6.29
C ASP A 38 -2.77 0.36 -7.15
N GLU A 39 -3.98 0.77 -6.74
CA GLU A 39 -4.74 1.84 -7.41
C GLU A 39 -4.03 3.20 -7.34
N LEU A 40 -3.61 3.63 -6.15
CA LEU A 40 -2.89 4.89 -5.95
C LEU A 40 -1.53 4.89 -6.67
N ALA A 41 -0.78 3.78 -6.59
CA ALA A 41 0.52 3.64 -7.26
C ALA A 41 0.36 3.72 -8.78
N SER A 42 -0.66 3.08 -9.34
CA SER A 42 -0.99 3.18 -10.77
C SER A 42 -1.33 4.62 -11.16
N GLY A 43 -2.10 5.32 -10.32
CA GLY A 43 -2.41 6.75 -10.51
C GLY A 43 -1.17 7.64 -10.50
N PHE A 44 -0.20 7.38 -9.61
CA PHE A 44 1.08 8.11 -9.60
C PHE A 44 1.93 7.81 -10.84
N ALA A 45 1.98 6.55 -11.27
CA ALA A 45 2.70 6.17 -12.49
C ALA A 45 2.13 6.88 -13.74
N VAL A 46 0.81 7.00 -13.85
CA VAL A 46 0.14 7.76 -14.93
C VAL A 46 0.48 9.25 -14.89
N GLN A 47 0.71 9.81 -13.71
CA GLN A 47 1.16 11.20 -13.53
C GLN A 47 2.67 11.39 -13.81
N GLY A 48 3.38 10.34 -14.20
CA GLY A 48 4.80 10.38 -14.55
C GLY A 48 5.74 10.17 -13.36
N VAL A 49 5.24 9.73 -12.20
CA VAL A 49 6.09 9.32 -11.08
C VAL A 49 6.79 8.01 -11.42
N VAL A 50 8.12 8.03 -11.39
CA VAL A 50 8.97 6.86 -11.66
C VAL A 50 9.92 6.63 -10.49
N GLU A 51 10.66 5.53 -10.55
CA GLU A 51 11.73 5.27 -9.59
C GLU A 51 12.73 6.43 -9.57
N GLY A 52 13.07 6.92 -8.37
CA GLY A 52 13.97 8.05 -8.17
C GLY A 52 13.32 9.44 -8.28
N SER A 53 12.02 9.55 -8.60
CA SER A 53 11.31 10.83 -8.58
C SER A 53 11.24 11.44 -7.17
N GLY A 54 11.61 12.72 -7.05
CA GLY A 54 11.39 13.50 -5.82
C GLY A 54 9.96 14.00 -5.73
N VAL A 55 9.19 13.55 -4.73
CA VAL A 55 7.79 13.95 -4.49
C VAL A 55 7.65 14.52 -3.09
N MET A 56 7.21 15.78 -2.98
CA MET A 56 6.87 16.37 -1.67
C MET A 56 5.50 15.89 -1.22
N LEU A 57 5.44 15.22 -0.06
CA LEU A 57 4.18 14.86 0.60
C LEU A 57 3.92 15.82 1.78
N ARG A 58 3.09 16.84 1.57
CA ARG A 58 2.68 17.80 2.61
C ARG A 58 1.19 17.63 2.90
N ALA A 59 0.87 16.78 3.86
CA ALA A 59 -0.49 16.47 4.28
C ALA A 59 -0.56 16.23 5.79
N TRP A 60 -1.78 16.20 6.32
CA TRP A 60 -2.09 15.74 7.68
C TRP A 60 -2.45 14.24 7.67
N ASN A 61 -2.43 13.61 8.85
CA ASN A 61 -2.98 12.26 9.04
C ASN A 61 -4.48 12.31 9.32
#